data_AF-A0A354MBA0-F1
#
_entry.id   AF-A0A354MBA0-F1
#
_cell.length_a   1.000
_cell.length_b   1.000
_cell.length_c   1.000
_cell.angle_alpha   90.00
_cell.angle_beta   90.00
_cell.angle_gamma   90.00
#
_symmetry.space_group_name_H-M   'P 1'
#
loop_
_entity.id
_entity.type
_entity.pdbx_description
1 polymer ?
#
loop_
_entity_poly.entity_id
_entity_poly.type
_entity_poly.pdbx_seq_one_letter_code
_entity_poly.pdbx_strand_id
1 'polypeptide(L)'
;MESIQKYYDNTQSDKPRNNVEYFINEIQCNSGNAIELGCGAGNDTVYLIKNNWNVLAIDREDVKERIAKRLTKEELAKFKFQKQNFETLKLEENNLIVANYSLSFCNKNKFSKLWNKINDSIFTNRIFCW
;
A
#
# COMPACT_ATOMS: atom_id res chain seq x y z
N MET A 1 8.30 19.94 2.33
CA MET A 1 8.25 19.20 1.04
C MET A 1 9.60 18.58 0.68
N GLU A 2 10.74 19.26 0.85
CA GLU A 2 12.07 18.62 0.62
C GLU A 2 12.35 17.41 1.53
N SER A 3 11.85 17.43 2.77
CA SER A 3 12.08 16.33 3.74
C SER A 3 11.44 15.00 3.33
N ILE A 4 10.24 15.01 2.72
CA ILE A 4 9.52 13.78 2.37
C ILE A 4 10.07 13.16 1.08
N GLN A 5 10.43 13.97 0.08
CA GLN A 5 11.04 13.46 -1.14
C GLN A 5 12.42 12.86 -0.86
N LYS A 6 13.24 13.52 -0.03
CA LYS A 6 14.52 12.96 0.44
C LYS A 6 14.34 11.65 1.20
N TYR A 7 13.30 11.54 2.03
CA TYR A 7 12.97 10.27 2.69
C TYR A 7 12.62 9.17 1.68
N TYR A 8 11.82 9.47 0.66
CA TYR A 8 11.49 8.52 -0.40
C TYR A 8 12.69 8.13 -1.24
N ASP A 9 13.60 9.05 -1.55
CA ASP A 9 14.85 8.75 -2.26
C ASP A 9 15.73 7.81 -1.43
N ASN A 10 15.91 8.11 -0.14
CA ASN A 10 16.78 7.34 0.76
C ASN A 10 16.26 5.92 1.02
N THR A 11 14.94 5.73 1.03
CA THR A 11 14.32 4.43 1.31
C THR A 11 13.95 3.67 0.03
N GLN A 12 14.17 4.27 -1.14
CA GLN A 12 13.89 3.61 -2.40
C GLN A 12 14.82 2.40 -2.56
N SER A 13 14.23 1.21 -2.71
CA SER A 13 14.95 -0.07 -2.87
C SER A 13 15.41 -0.73 -1.56
N ASP A 14 14.96 -0.23 -0.40
CA ASP A 14 14.96 -1.05 0.81
C ASP A 14 14.12 -2.31 0.62
N LYS A 15 14.37 -3.32 1.46
CA LYS A 15 13.51 -4.49 1.56
C LYS A 15 12.07 -4.08 1.92
N PRO A 16 11.06 -4.89 1.55
CA PRO A 16 9.72 -4.71 2.09
C PRO A 16 9.76 -4.80 3.63
N ARG A 17 8.70 -4.33 4.28
CA ARG A 17 8.54 -4.50 5.72
C ARG A 17 8.42 -5.98 6.07
N ASN A 18 9.05 -6.38 7.18
CA ASN A 18 9.12 -7.78 7.62
C ASN A 18 7.74 -8.45 7.73
N ASN A 19 6.68 -7.71 8.08
CA ASN A 19 5.34 -8.27 8.14
C ASN A 19 4.75 -8.60 6.75
N VAL A 20 5.09 -7.83 5.72
CA VAL A 20 4.71 -8.11 4.32
C VAL A 20 5.51 -9.30 3.78
N GLU A 21 6.81 -9.35 4.09
CA GLU A 21 7.66 -10.51 3.75
C GLU A 21 7.13 -11.78 4.42
N TYR A 22 6.85 -11.73 5.72
CA TYR A 22 6.27 -12.85 6.47
C TYR A 22 4.91 -13.26 5.91
N PHE A 23 4.03 -12.30 5.61
CA PHE A 23 2.72 -12.57 5.03
C PHE A 23 2.83 -13.35 3.71
N ILE A 24 3.71 -12.92 2.81
CA ILE A 24 3.90 -13.59 1.51
C ILE A 24 4.51 -14.99 1.68
N ASN A 25 5.54 -15.12 2.52
CA ASN A 25 6.32 -16.35 2.60
C ASN A 25 5.67 -17.43 3.47
N GLU A 26 5.03 -17.04 4.59
CA GLU A 26 4.60 -17.97 5.64
C GLU A 26 3.08 -18.19 5.66
N ILE A 27 2.26 -17.18 5.35
CA ILE A 27 0.80 -17.33 5.37
C ILE A 27 0.29 -18.04 4.11
N GLN A 28 1.00 -17.91 2.98
CA GLN A 28 0.76 -18.64 1.72
C GLN A 28 -0.71 -18.62 1.24
N CYS A 29 -1.37 -17.47 1.31
CA CYS A 29 -2.71 -17.32 0.78
C CYS A 29 -2.70 -17.05 -0.73
N ASN A 30 -3.80 -17.39 -1.42
CA ASN A 30 -3.98 -17.05 -2.84
C ASN A 30 -3.88 -15.54 -3.06
N SER A 31 -3.12 -15.12 -4.07
CA SER A 31 -3.01 -13.71 -4.43
C SER A 31 -4.35 -13.16 -4.93
N GLY A 32 -4.58 -11.88 -4.66
CA GLY A 32 -5.79 -11.17 -5.05
C GLY A 32 -5.53 -9.68 -5.22
N ASN A 33 -6.51 -8.86 -4.87
CA ASN A 33 -6.38 -7.41 -4.87
C ASN A 33 -5.88 -6.94 -3.50
N ALA A 34 -4.81 -6.16 -3.47
CA ALA A 34 -4.28 -5.52 -2.29
C ALA A 34 -4.35 -3.99 -2.42
N ILE A 35 -4.55 -3.31 -1.29
CA ILE A 35 -4.41 -1.87 -1.19
C ILE A 35 -3.27 -1.56 -0.22
N GLU A 36 -2.30 -0.77 -0.65
CA GLU A 36 -1.28 -0.20 0.24
C GLU A 36 -1.62 1.26 0.56
N LEU A 37 -1.84 1.55 1.84
CA LEU A 37 -2.17 2.88 2.36
C LEU A 37 -0.90 3.58 2.84
N GLY A 38 -0.60 4.74 2.25
CA GLY A 38 0.64 5.48 2.51
C GLY A 38 1.86 4.75 1.98
N CYS A 39 1.84 4.38 0.70
CA CYS A 39 2.84 3.50 0.11
C CYS A 39 4.26 4.09 0.02
N GLY A 40 4.41 5.42 0.15
CA GLY A 40 5.70 6.10 0.19
C GLY A 40 6.61 5.73 -0.99
N ALA A 41 7.82 5.23 -0.71
CA ALA A 41 8.75 4.81 -1.76
C ALA A 41 8.25 3.58 -2.56
N GLY A 42 7.29 2.83 -2.01
CA GLY A 42 6.58 1.69 -2.62
C GLY A 42 7.32 0.36 -2.56
N ASN A 43 8.10 0.10 -1.51
CA ASN A 43 8.84 -1.17 -1.38
C ASN A 43 7.88 -2.35 -1.18
N ASP A 44 6.85 -2.20 -0.34
CA ASP A 44 5.83 -3.22 -0.12
C ASP A 44 5.00 -3.42 -1.40
N THR A 45 4.58 -2.34 -2.08
CA THR A 45 3.87 -2.40 -3.39
C THR A 45 4.64 -3.26 -4.40
N VAL A 46 5.93 -2.97 -4.61
CA VAL A 46 6.74 -3.72 -5.59
C VAL A 46 6.86 -5.17 -5.19
N TYR A 47 7.07 -5.45 -3.91
CA TYR A 47 7.22 -6.82 -3.42
C TYR A 47 5.92 -7.63 -3.58
N LEU A 48 4.76 -7.04 -3.27
CA LEU A 48 3.45 -7.66 -3.47
C LEU A 48 3.20 -7.98 -4.96
N ILE A 49 3.48 -7.02 -5.87
CA ILE A 49 3.28 -7.21 -7.32
C ILE A 49 4.16 -8.34 -7.86
N LYS A 50 5.43 -8.39 -7.44
CA LYS A 50 6.37 -9.47 -7.81
C LYS A 50 5.91 -10.83 -7.32
N ASN A 51 5.12 -10.87 -6.25
CA ASN A 51 4.46 -12.06 -5.72
C ASN A 51 3.00 -12.19 -6.19
N ASN A 52 2.72 -11.71 -7.41
CA ASN A 52 1.47 -11.95 -8.15
C ASN A 52 0.20 -11.29 -7.59
N TRP A 53 0.32 -10.24 -6.76
CA TRP A 53 -0.81 -9.43 -6.31
C TRP A 53 -1.15 -8.31 -7.30
N ASN A 54 -2.43 -7.99 -7.43
CA ASN A 54 -2.89 -6.74 -8.03
C ASN A 54 -2.90 -5.67 -6.94
N VAL A 55 -2.11 -4.61 -7.09
CA VAL A 55 -1.92 -3.62 -6.02
C VAL A 55 -2.45 -2.26 -6.45
N LEU A 56 -3.37 -1.71 -5.66
CA LEU A 56 -3.69 -0.29 -5.63
C LEU A 56 -2.84 0.39 -4.55
N ALA A 57 -1.82 1.13 -4.97
CA ALA A 57 -0.98 1.91 -4.07
C ALA A 57 -1.56 3.32 -3.91
N ILE A 58 -1.73 3.76 -2.67
CA ILE A 58 -2.28 5.07 -2.32
C ILE A 58 -1.28 5.84 -1.49
N ASP A 59 -0.98 7.08 -1.89
CA ASP A 59 -0.19 8.02 -1.09
C ASP A 59 -0.74 9.44 -1.24
N ARG A 60 -0.42 10.32 -0.29
CA ARG A 60 -0.76 11.73 -0.37
C ARG A 60 0.14 12.48 -1.36
N GLU A 61 1.35 11.99 -1.58
CA GLU A 61 2.31 12.49 -2.56
C GLU A 61 2.20 11.72 -3.88
N ASP A 62 2.60 12.33 -5.00
CA ASP A 62 2.68 11.59 -6.26
C ASP A 62 4.00 10.80 -6.32
N VAL A 63 3.91 9.49 -6.10
CA VAL A 63 5.05 8.56 -6.09
C VAL A 63 4.97 7.52 -7.22
N LYS A 64 4.01 7.69 -8.14
CA LYS A 64 3.69 6.69 -9.17
C LYS A 64 4.90 6.26 -9.99
N GLU A 65 5.64 7.23 -10.51
CA GLU A 65 6.79 6.99 -11.40
C GLU A 65 7.91 6.23 -10.68
N ARG A 66 8.12 6.52 -9.39
CA ARG A 66 9.12 5.86 -8.55
C ARG A 66 8.85 4.36 -8.38
N ILE A 67 7.59 3.98 -8.31
CA ILE A 67 7.16 2.59 -8.23
C ILE A 67 7.22 1.96 -9.62
N ALA A 68 6.61 2.61 -10.61
CA ALA A 68 6.47 2.10 -11.98
C ALA A 68 7.82 1.73 -12.62
N LYS A 69 8.87 2.54 -12.41
CA LYS A 69 10.21 2.28 -12.98
C LYS A 69 10.89 1.00 -12.46
N ARG A 70 10.36 0.38 -11.39
CA ARG A 70 10.89 -0.84 -10.76
C ARG A 70 10.12 -2.10 -11.18
N LEU A 71 9.15 -1.97 -12.10
CA LEU A 71 8.27 -3.03 -12.56
C LEU A 71 8.48 -3.27 -14.06
N THR A 72 8.39 -4.53 -14.46
CA THR A 72 8.30 -4.94 -15.87
C THR A 72 6.94 -4.56 -16.48
N LYS A 73 6.80 -4.69 -17.81
CA LYS A 73 5.53 -4.42 -18.49
C LYS A 73 4.38 -5.30 -17.98
N GLU A 74 4.65 -6.57 -17.68
CA GLU A 74 3.65 -7.50 -17.16
C GLU A 74 3.26 -7.17 -15.71
N GLU A 75 4.24 -6.80 -14.88
CA GLU A 75 4.01 -6.37 -13.51
C GLU A 75 3.27 -5.02 -13.44
N LEU A 76 3.52 -4.11 -14.39
CA LEU A 76 2.77 -2.85 -14.50
C LEU A 76 1.27 -3.05 -14.73
N ALA A 77 0.86 -4.15 -15.38
CA ALA A 77 -0.56 -4.46 -15.55
C ALA A 77 -1.27 -4.73 -14.22
N LYS A 78 -0.51 -5.09 -13.17
CA LYS A 78 -0.99 -5.34 -11.80
C LYS A 78 -0.88 -4.09 -10.91
N PHE A 79 -0.34 -2.99 -11.41
CA PHE A 79 -0.10 -1.78 -10.66
C PHE A 79 -1.15 -0.70 -10.95
N LYS A 80 -1.86 -0.26 -9.91
CA LYS A 80 -2.67 0.96 -9.92
C LYS A 80 -2.14 1.94 -8.88
N PHE A 81 -2.23 3.22 -9.17
CA PHE A 81 -1.86 4.29 -8.25
C PHE A 81 -2.95 5.34 -8.15
N GLN A 82 -3.22 5.79 -6.92
CA GLN A 82 -4.11 6.92 -6.66
C GLN A 82 -3.50 7.85 -5.62
N LYS A 83 -3.38 9.14 -5.98
CA LYS A 83 -3.00 10.17 -5.02
C LYS A 83 -4.22 10.57 -4.18
N GLN A 84 -4.23 10.23 -2.89
CA GLN A 84 -5.33 10.54 -1.98
C GLN A 84 -4.84 10.93 -0.58
N ASN A 85 -5.62 11.76 0.12
CA ASN A 85 -5.47 11.98 1.56
C ASN A 85 -6.41 11.04 2.33
N PHE A 86 -6.02 10.67 3.56
CA PHE A 86 -6.83 9.76 4.39
C PHE A 86 -8.22 10.31 4.73
N GLU A 87 -8.34 11.63 4.92
CA GLU A 87 -9.59 12.30 5.25
C GLU A 87 -10.64 12.15 4.14
N THR A 88 -10.17 12.04 2.90
CA THR A 88 -11.00 11.93 1.69
C THR A 88 -10.93 10.55 1.04
N LEU A 89 -10.27 9.59 1.69
CA LEU A 89 -9.95 8.27 1.14
C LEU A 89 -11.18 7.56 0.57
N LYS A 90 -11.05 6.96 -0.61
CA LYS A 90 -12.02 6.02 -1.17
C LYS A 90 -11.31 4.70 -1.40
N LEU A 91 -11.91 3.62 -0.92
CA LEU A 91 -11.37 2.27 -1.03
C LEU A 91 -12.31 1.42 -1.88
N GLU A 92 -11.71 0.62 -2.75
CA GLU A 92 -12.38 -0.48 -3.42
C GLU A 92 -12.30 -1.75 -2.56
N GLU A 93 -13.20 -2.70 -2.82
CA GLU A 93 -13.17 -3.98 -2.13
C GLU A 93 -11.87 -4.73 -2.42
N ASN A 94 -11.29 -5.35 -1.39
CA ASN A 94 -9.96 -5.93 -1.48
C ASN A 94 -9.76 -7.16 -0.58
N ASN A 95 -8.69 -7.89 -0.86
CA ASN A 95 -8.28 -9.09 -0.14
C ASN A 95 -7.23 -8.81 0.94
N LEU A 96 -6.52 -7.69 0.83
CA LEU A 96 -5.43 -7.32 1.72
C LEU A 96 -5.34 -5.80 1.80
N ILE A 97 -5.22 -5.27 3.02
CA ILE A 97 -4.76 -3.91 3.24
C ILE A 97 -3.42 -3.95 3.98
N VAL A 98 -2.46 -3.21 3.44
CA VAL A 98 -1.18 -2.90 4.09
C VAL A 98 -1.18 -1.42 4.47
N ALA A 99 -0.98 -1.10 5.75
CA ALA A 99 -0.99 0.27 6.28
C ALA A 99 0.20 0.56 7.21
N ASN A 100 1.36 0.01 6.85
CA ASN A 100 2.59 0.10 7.62
C ASN A 100 3.03 1.55 7.86
N TYR A 101 3.13 1.95 9.13
CA TYR A 101 3.58 3.28 9.57
C TYR A 101 2.83 4.47 8.95
N SER A 102 1.65 4.25 8.38
CA SER A 102 0.94 5.29 7.63
C SER A 102 -0.22 5.89 8.41
N LEU A 103 -0.98 5.09 9.15
CA LEU A 103 -2.24 5.52 9.78
C LEU A 103 -2.09 6.71 10.74
N SER A 104 -0.93 6.88 11.38
CA SER A 104 -0.63 8.01 12.27
C SER A 104 -0.63 9.37 11.56
N PHE A 105 -0.57 9.41 10.23
CA PHE A 105 -0.67 10.64 9.45
C PHE A 105 -2.12 11.13 9.26
N CYS A 106 -3.12 10.32 9.62
CA CYS A 106 -4.51 10.76 9.60
C CYS A 106 -4.78 11.77 10.73
N ASN A 107 -5.57 12.79 10.44
CA ASN A 107 -6.08 13.67 11.49
C ASN A 107 -6.83 12.85 12.55
N LYS A 108 -6.43 12.98 13.83
CA LYS A 108 -7.02 12.24 14.96
C LYS A 108 -8.55 12.31 15.01
N ASN A 109 -9.13 13.45 14.65
CA ASN A 109 -10.59 13.67 14.67
C ASN A 109 -11.31 12.97 13.50
N LYS A 110 -10.57 12.45 12.53
CA LYS A 110 -11.06 11.73 11.35
C LYS A 110 -10.65 10.25 11.36
N PHE A 111 -9.84 9.82 12.32
CA PHE A 111 -9.35 8.44 12.39
C PHE A 111 -10.47 7.41 12.45
N SER A 112 -11.50 7.61 13.28
CA SER A 112 -12.65 6.69 13.34
C SER A 112 -13.34 6.54 11.97
N LYS A 113 -13.44 7.63 11.19
CA LYS A 113 -13.99 7.57 9.84
C LYS A 113 -13.07 6.82 8.86
N LEU A 114 -11.75 6.99 8.99
CA LEU A 114 -10.77 6.23 8.22
C LEU A 114 -10.88 4.73 8.55
N TRP A 115 -10.92 4.39 9.83
CA TRP A 115 -11.00 3.01 10.30
C TRP A 115 -12.27 2.30 9.80
N ASN A 116 -13.42 2.97 9.85
CA ASN A 116 -14.66 2.42 9.30
C ASN A 116 -14.53 2.13 7.80
N LYS A 117 -13.94 3.05 7.02
CA LYS A 117 -13.70 2.81 5.58
C LYS A 117 -12.80 1.60 5.32
N ILE A 118 -11.73 1.44 6.12
CA ILE A 118 -10.83 0.28 6.02
C ILE A 118 -11.64 -0.99 6.30
N ASN A 119 -12.35 -1.03 7.43
CA ASN A 119 -13.18 -2.17 7.83
C ASN A 119 -14.24 -2.53 6.78
N ASP A 120 -14.94 -1.55 6.22
CA ASP A 120 -16.01 -1.75 5.24
C ASP A 120 -15.47 -2.20 3.87
N SER A 121 -14.19 -1.97 3.57
CA SER A 121 -13.58 -2.33 2.28
C SER A 121 -12.96 -3.74 2.26
N ILE A 122 -12.73 -4.34 3.41
CA ILE A 122 -12.06 -5.64 3.53
C ILE A 122 -13.13 -6.74 3.54
N PHE A 123 -13.06 -7.70 2.61
CA PHE A 123 -14.00 -8.81 2.59
C PHE A 123 -13.90 -9.69 3.85
N THR A 124 -14.97 -10.42 4.18
CA THR A 124 -14.94 -11.45 5.23
C THR A 124 -13.82 -12.47 4.97
N ASN A 125 -13.06 -12.83 6.01
CA ASN A 125 -11.89 -13.74 5.96
C ASN A 125 -10.65 -13.19 5.21
N ARG A 126 -10.37 -11.90 5.35
CA ARG A 126 -9.20 -11.23 4.77
C ARG A 126 -8.29 -10.62 5.85
N ILE A 127 -7.10 -10.19 5.43
CA ILE A 127 -5.98 -9.87 6.31
C ILE A 127 -5.68 -8.37 6.26
N PHE A 128 -5.46 -7.80 7.44
CA PHE A 128 -5.02 -6.42 7.63
C PHE A 128 -3.62 -6.43 8.25
N CYS A 129 -2.63 -5.90 7.52
CA CYS A 129 -1.26 -5.74 7.98
C CYS A 129 -1.00 -4.26 8.30
N TRP A 130 -0.58 -3.96 9.52
CA TRP A 130 -0.31 -2.59 10.00
C TRP A 130 1.03 -2.54 10.75
#